data_AF-A0A561TJF8-F1
#
_entry.id   AF-A0A561TJF8-F1
#
_cell.length_a   1.000
_cell.length_b   1.000
_cell.length_c   1.000
_cell.angle_alpha   90.00
_cell.angle_beta   90.00
_cell.angle_gamma   90.00
#
_symmetry.space_group_name_H-M   'P 1'
#
loop_
_entity.id
_entity.type
_entity.pdbx_description
1 polymer ?
#
loop_
_entity_poly.entity_id
_entity_poly.type
_entity_poly.pdbx_seq_one_letter_code
_entity_poly.pdbx_strand_id
1 'polypeptide(L)'
;MARDGVIAGGPTWIDKRFRSEVGPHMRNLAEALQQLCRHLLPDKTAGHTGTRLTQAKAAARIPCCESSLSRFLSGQSMPDLAIVEALYGAACRDAGGDHAVGVTLETLRLLHKQAEAERGRRGNGALAAEVDALTEQLRTVESERAALRDEVAVLKEAVKELKTTRAGLQARLAARTPSGPLPVPRRKGDRQRMRTDVSAVRGLVTQAGRLDADGRAEAALMLLRRSTEVLNPLETAGVLLLLRQQQHDELADNLIHVYGRDQGDQDVLQVALTLHEQGSPDDAGAILHAALE
;
A
#
# COMPACT_ATOMS: atom_id res chain seq x y z
N MET A 1 51.03 -2.26 59.31
CA MET A 1 50.64 -3.48 58.59
C MET A 1 49.42 -3.14 57.75
N ALA A 2 49.62 -3.11 56.44
CA ALA A 2 48.72 -2.51 55.47
C ALA A 2 47.43 -3.33 55.31
N ARG A 3 46.32 -2.61 55.18
CA ARG A 3 45.00 -3.13 54.78
C ARG A 3 45.01 -3.25 53.26
N ASP A 4 44.91 -4.48 52.75
CA ASP A 4 44.69 -4.74 51.33
C ASP A 4 43.29 -4.27 50.94
N GLY A 5 43.26 -3.26 50.07
CA GLY A 5 42.05 -2.72 49.48
C GLY A 5 41.52 -3.65 48.39
N VAL A 6 40.38 -4.27 48.66
CA VAL A 6 39.55 -4.90 47.64
C VAL A 6 39.01 -3.78 46.74
N ILE A 7 39.55 -3.67 45.52
CA ILE A 7 39.03 -2.77 44.48
C ILE A 7 37.71 -3.35 43.96
N ALA A 8 36.62 -2.95 44.59
CA ALA A 8 35.27 -3.19 44.11
C ALA A 8 34.96 -2.24 42.93
N GLY A 9 34.65 -2.80 41.76
CA GLY A 9 34.01 -2.08 40.65
C GLY A 9 34.58 -2.34 39.26
N GLY A 10 34.37 -3.54 38.70
CA GLY A 10 34.57 -3.78 37.26
C GLY A 10 33.67 -2.88 36.40
N PRO A 11 34.05 -2.51 35.15
CA PRO A 11 33.32 -1.53 34.35
C PRO A 11 31.86 -1.95 34.11
N THR A 12 30.93 -1.21 34.71
CA THR A 12 29.48 -1.49 34.71
C THR A 12 28.84 -1.56 33.32
N TRP A 13 29.55 -1.10 32.29
CA TRP A 13 29.07 -1.12 30.92
C TRP A 13 29.32 -2.46 30.20
N ILE A 14 30.25 -3.29 30.71
CA ILE A 14 30.62 -4.58 30.10
C ILE A 14 29.60 -5.66 30.45
N ASP A 15 29.19 -5.73 31.71
CA ASP A 15 28.28 -6.77 32.21
C ASP A 15 26.83 -6.45 31.79
N LYS A 16 26.42 -6.98 30.62
CA LYS A 16 25.05 -6.85 30.11
C LYS A 16 24.23 -8.09 30.46
N ARG A 17 23.01 -7.88 30.95
CA ARG A 17 22.04 -8.96 31.14
C ARG A 17 21.40 -9.35 29.80
N PHE A 18 21.27 -10.65 29.56
CA PHE A 18 20.60 -11.18 28.38
C PHE A 18 19.07 -11.17 28.57
N ARG A 19 18.35 -10.86 27.49
CA ARG A 19 16.89 -11.05 27.44
C ARG A 19 16.56 -12.52 27.21
N SER A 20 15.36 -12.95 27.60
CA SER A 20 14.84 -14.30 27.38
C SER A 20 14.85 -14.71 25.90
N GLU A 21 14.70 -13.74 25.00
CA GLU A 21 14.63 -13.93 23.55
C GLU A 21 15.98 -14.25 22.89
N VAL A 22 17.10 -13.93 23.53
CA VAL A 22 18.45 -14.17 22.98
C VAL A 22 18.70 -15.68 22.95
N GLY A 23 19.04 -16.22 21.79
CA GLY A 23 19.34 -17.65 21.60
C GLY A 23 20.61 -18.08 22.34
N PRO A 24 20.75 -19.37 22.70
CA PRO A 24 21.87 -19.87 23.49
C PRO A 24 23.23 -19.63 22.82
N HIS A 25 23.35 -19.78 21.50
CA HIS A 25 24.64 -19.57 20.81
C HIS A 25 24.99 -18.09 20.74
N MET A 26 23.99 -17.23 20.56
CA MET A 26 24.16 -15.79 20.62
C MET A 26 24.56 -15.28 22.01
N ARG A 27 24.04 -15.90 23.08
CA ARG A 27 24.48 -15.63 24.46
C ARG A 27 25.94 -16.01 24.67
N ASN A 28 26.33 -17.22 24.26
CA ASN A 28 27.72 -17.68 24.40
C ASN A 28 28.71 -16.76 23.68
N LEU A 29 28.36 -16.30 22.47
CA LEU A 29 29.17 -15.31 21.75
C LEU A 29 29.24 -13.98 22.53
N ALA A 30 28.10 -13.45 22.98
CA ALA A 30 28.06 -12.20 23.71
C ALA A 30 28.83 -12.25 25.05
N GLU A 31 28.76 -13.37 25.78
CA GLU A 31 29.56 -13.60 26.99
C GLU A 31 31.07 -13.61 26.69
N ALA A 32 31.48 -14.27 25.60
CA ALA A 32 32.87 -14.24 25.17
C ALA A 32 33.32 -12.81 24.81
N LEU A 33 32.48 -12.03 24.11
CA LEU A 33 32.76 -10.62 23.82
C LEU A 33 32.84 -9.76 25.09
N GLN A 34 31.98 -10.00 26.09
CA GLN A 34 32.07 -9.35 27.40
C GLN A 34 33.41 -9.69 28.08
N GLN A 35 33.85 -10.94 28.03
CA GLN A 35 35.14 -11.36 28.55
C GLN A 35 36.30 -10.62 27.86
N LEU A 36 36.32 -10.55 26.52
CA LEU A 36 37.33 -9.79 25.77
C LEU A 36 37.38 -8.31 26.20
N CYS A 37 36.21 -7.69 26.38
CA CYS A 37 36.12 -6.29 26.79
C CYS A 37 36.72 -6.03 28.19
N ARG A 38 36.76 -7.03 29.09
CA ARG A 38 37.38 -6.89 30.42
C ARG A 38 38.90 -6.73 30.34
N HIS A 39 39.51 -7.19 29.26
CA HIS A 39 40.95 -7.08 29.03
C HIS A 39 41.37 -5.78 28.34
N LEU A 40 40.42 -4.95 27.91
CA LEU A 40 40.74 -3.68 27.26
C LEU A 40 41.23 -2.65 28.28
N LEU A 41 42.38 -2.05 28.01
CA LEU A 41 42.97 -0.99 28.80
C LEU A 41 42.58 0.40 28.28
N PRO A 42 42.53 1.43 29.13
CA PRO A 42 42.43 2.80 28.66
C PRO A 42 43.68 3.17 27.85
N ASP A 43 43.48 3.90 26.75
CA ASP A 43 44.56 4.31 25.84
C ASP A 43 45.62 5.14 26.59
N LYS A 44 46.88 4.69 26.54
CA LYS A 44 48.01 5.32 27.25
C LYS A 44 48.46 6.64 26.60
N THR A 45 47.98 6.95 25.40
CA THR A 45 48.39 8.13 24.64
C THR A 45 47.73 9.43 25.11
N ALA A 46 46.61 9.35 25.84
CA ALA A 46 46.05 10.49 26.55
C ALA A 46 46.66 10.52 27.95
N GLY A 47 47.52 11.50 28.26
CA GLY A 47 48.28 11.64 29.52
C GLY A 47 47.46 11.84 30.81
N HIS A 48 46.29 11.20 30.93
CA HIS A 48 45.41 11.20 32.08
C HIS A 48 45.47 9.81 32.73
N THR A 49 46.47 9.63 33.59
CA THR A 49 46.61 8.49 34.48
C THR A 49 45.39 8.36 35.39
N GLY A 50 44.45 7.48 35.03
CA GLY A 50 43.36 7.06 35.92
C GLY A 50 41.95 7.07 35.35
N THR A 51 41.73 7.44 34.08
CA THR A 51 40.36 7.43 33.54
C THR A 51 39.93 6.01 33.16
N ARG A 52 38.98 5.44 33.91
CA ARG A 52 38.33 4.14 33.63
C ARG A 52 37.86 4.09 32.17
N LEU A 53 38.11 2.97 31.49
CA LEU A 53 37.69 2.78 30.09
C LEU A 53 36.16 2.88 30.00
N THR A 54 35.65 3.82 29.20
CA THR A 54 34.22 3.99 28.91
C THR A 54 33.82 3.20 27.68
N GLN A 55 32.52 2.89 27.54
CA GLN A 55 31.99 2.16 26.39
C GLN A 55 32.27 2.90 25.07
N ALA A 56 32.10 4.23 25.04
CA ALA A 56 32.43 5.05 23.88
C ALA A 56 33.92 4.94 23.47
N LYS A 57 34.84 4.93 24.45
CA LYS A 57 36.28 4.78 24.17
C LYS A 57 36.61 3.37 23.68
N ALA A 58 35.98 2.33 24.23
CA ALA A 58 36.13 0.96 23.74
C ALA A 58 35.60 0.82 22.30
N ALA A 59 34.45 1.42 22.02
CA ALA A 59 33.87 1.48 20.67
C ALA A 59 34.70 2.34 19.69
N ALA A 60 35.49 3.30 20.15
CA ALA A 60 36.41 4.00 19.26
C ALA A 60 37.61 3.12 18.83
N ARG A 61 38.04 2.20 19.72
CA ARG A 61 39.19 1.30 19.48
C ARG A 61 38.84 0.10 18.60
N ILE A 62 37.58 -0.31 18.62
CA ILE A 62 37.04 -1.38 17.78
C ILE A 62 36.13 -0.67 16.80
N PRO A 63 36.34 -0.68 15.49
CA PRO A 63 35.67 0.22 14.52
C PRO A 63 34.13 0.03 14.47
N CYS A 64 33.42 0.53 15.49
CA CYS A 64 31.99 0.37 15.71
C CYS A 64 31.47 1.53 16.56
N CYS A 65 30.16 1.77 16.55
CA CYS A 65 29.58 2.80 17.41
C CYS A 65 29.22 2.25 18.80
N GLU A 66 29.11 3.14 19.78
CA GLU A 66 28.81 2.79 21.18
C GLU A 66 27.53 1.96 21.31
N SER A 67 26.47 2.32 20.58
CA SER A 67 25.19 1.61 20.60
C SER A 67 25.29 0.20 20.03
N SER A 68 26.06 0.00 18.95
CA SER A 68 26.34 -1.32 18.40
C SER A 68 27.12 -2.18 19.37
N LEU A 69 28.15 -1.64 20.03
CA LEU A 69 28.89 -2.37 21.05
C LEU A 69 27.97 -2.82 22.20
N SER A 70 27.06 -1.95 22.67
CA SER A 70 26.06 -2.31 23.68
C SER A 70 25.17 -3.49 23.24
N ARG A 71 24.73 -3.46 21.97
CA ARG A 71 23.86 -4.48 21.39
C ARG A 71 24.58 -5.81 21.18
N PHE A 72 25.86 -5.77 20.82
CA PHE A 72 26.70 -6.97 20.70
C PHE A 72 26.89 -7.63 22.07
N LEU A 73 27.24 -6.84 23.10
CA LEU A 73 27.47 -7.35 24.46
C LEU A 73 26.19 -7.87 25.13
N SER A 74 25.02 -7.35 24.76
CA SER A 74 23.73 -7.84 25.24
C SER A 74 23.13 -8.97 24.41
N GLY A 75 23.81 -9.42 23.35
CA GLY A 75 23.33 -10.46 22.44
C GLY A 75 22.16 -10.04 21.54
N GLN A 76 21.83 -8.74 21.48
CA GLN A 76 20.72 -8.21 20.68
C GLN A 76 21.06 -8.05 19.20
N SER A 77 22.35 -7.92 18.86
CA SER A 77 22.81 -7.77 17.48
C SER A 77 24.02 -8.63 17.23
N MET A 78 24.14 -9.17 16.01
CA MET A 78 25.28 -9.96 15.57
C MET A 78 26.40 -9.03 15.07
N PRO A 79 27.60 -9.07 15.66
CA PRO A 79 28.75 -8.36 15.10
C PRO A 79 29.27 -9.08 13.84
N ASP A 80 29.80 -8.30 12.90
CA ASP A 80 30.56 -8.85 11.78
C ASP A 80 31.82 -9.54 12.30
N LEU A 81 32.28 -10.57 11.58
CA LEU A 81 33.45 -11.33 11.99
C LEU A 81 34.69 -10.42 12.15
N ALA A 82 34.86 -9.45 11.24
CA ALA A 82 35.95 -8.47 11.31
C ALA A 82 35.96 -7.67 12.62
N ILE A 83 34.79 -7.36 13.19
CA ILE A 83 34.66 -6.64 14.47
C ILE A 83 35.10 -7.55 15.62
N VAL A 84 34.72 -8.83 15.58
CA VAL A 84 35.13 -9.83 16.59
C VAL A 84 36.64 -10.04 16.58
N GLU A 85 37.23 -10.14 15.39
CA GLU A 85 38.68 -10.28 15.21
C GLU A 85 39.44 -9.02 15.67
N ALA A 86 38.92 -7.83 15.36
CA ALA A 86 39.49 -6.57 15.82
C ALA A 86 39.45 -6.43 17.35
N LEU A 87 38.34 -6.83 17.99
CA LEU A 87 38.21 -6.83 19.45
C LEU A 87 39.16 -7.85 20.09
N TYR A 88 39.27 -9.07 19.55
CA TYR A 88 40.22 -10.07 20.03
C TYR A 88 41.66 -9.53 19.95
N GLY A 89 42.06 -8.99 18.80
CA GLY A 89 43.39 -8.41 18.63
C GLY A 89 43.67 -7.25 19.58
N ALA A 90 42.67 -6.40 19.87
CA ALA A 90 42.80 -5.33 20.87
C ALA A 90 42.96 -5.89 22.29
N ALA A 91 42.16 -6.88 22.66
CA ALA A 91 42.25 -7.55 23.95
C ALA A 91 43.61 -8.25 24.14
N CYS A 92 44.12 -8.96 23.13
CA CYS A 92 45.43 -9.62 23.20
C CYS A 92 46.58 -8.60 23.37
N ARG A 93 46.54 -7.48 22.63
CA ARG A 93 47.54 -6.41 22.77
C ARG A 93 47.56 -5.83 24.18
N ASP A 94 46.40 -5.64 24.77
CA ASP A 94 46.26 -5.03 26.09
C ASP A 94 46.55 -6.03 27.23
N ALA A 95 46.24 -7.32 27.05
CA ALA A 95 46.46 -8.39 28.03
C ALA A 95 47.90 -8.96 28.00
N GLY A 96 48.71 -8.61 26.99
CA GLY A 96 50.08 -9.10 26.86
C GLY A 96 50.23 -10.43 26.09
N GLY A 97 49.24 -10.78 25.26
CA GLY A 97 49.28 -11.93 24.35
C GLY A 97 48.02 -12.81 24.42
N ASP A 98 47.90 -13.70 23.45
CA ASP A 98 46.72 -14.55 23.21
C ASP A 98 46.34 -15.44 24.40
N HIS A 99 47.33 -15.90 25.17
CA HIS A 99 47.11 -16.78 26.32
C HIS A 99 46.50 -16.06 27.54
N ALA A 100 46.57 -14.73 27.59
CA ALA A 100 46.14 -13.94 28.74
C ALA A 100 44.63 -13.61 28.72
N VAL A 101 43.98 -13.78 27.57
CA VAL A 101 42.56 -13.40 27.35
C VAL A 101 41.60 -14.56 27.67
N GLY A 102 42.12 -15.80 27.78
CA GLY A 102 41.36 -16.97 28.22
C GLY A 102 40.39 -17.57 27.19
N VAL A 103 40.34 -17.02 25.97
CA VAL A 103 39.56 -17.52 24.83
C VAL A 103 40.44 -17.43 23.59
N THR A 104 40.43 -18.42 22.71
CA THR A 104 41.20 -18.37 21.45
C THR A 104 40.39 -17.77 20.32
N LEU A 105 41.08 -17.24 19.30
CA LEU A 105 40.42 -16.73 18.10
C LEU A 105 39.58 -17.81 17.37
N GLU A 106 40.04 -19.06 17.37
CA GLU A 106 39.32 -20.18 16.77
C GLU A 106 38.00 -20.46 17.51
N THR A 107 38.01 -20.41 18.84
CA THR A 107 36.79 -20.53 19.65
C THR A 107 35.81 -19.40 19.34
N LEU A 108 36.28 -18.17 19.20
CA LEU A 108 35.42 -17.03 18.83
C LEU A 108 34.80 -17.19 17.44
N ARG A 109 35.59 -17.64 16.45
CA ARG A 109 35.08 -17.95 15.10
C ARG A 109 34.03 -19.05 15.13
N LEU A 110 34.22 -20.08 15.94
CA LEU A 110 33.25 -21.16 16.12
C LEU A 110 31.94 -20.64 16.74
N LEU A 111 32.03 -19.86 17.81
CA LEU A 111 30.87 -19.25 18.47
C LEU A 111 30.12 -18.31 17.51
N HIS A 112 30.84 -17.53 16.71
CA HIS A 112 30.27 -16.64 15.70
C HIS A 112 29.48 -17.44 14.65
N LYS A 113 30.10 -18.48 14.08
CA LYS A 113 29.45 -19.37 13.10
C LYS A 113 28.20 -20.06 13.68
N GLN A 114 28.25 -20.50 14.93
CA GLN A 114 27.11 -21.13 15.60
C GLN A 114 25.95 -20.14 15.83
N ALA A 115 26.26 -18.91 16.26
CA ALA A 115 25.27 -17.85 16.45
C ALA A 115 24.63 -17.42 15.11
N GLU A 116 25.42 -17.35 14.03
CA GLU A 116 24.93 -17.05 12.68
C GLU A 116 23.98 -18.13 12.16
N ALA A 117 24.34 -19.42 12.32
CA ALA A 117 23.49 -20.53 11.93
C ALA A 117 22.19 -20.61 12.74
N GLU A 118 22.22 -20.22 14.02
CA GLU A 118 21.02 -20.09 14.86
C GLU A 118 20.10 -18.96 14.39
N ARG A 119 20.67 -17.80 14.03
CA ARG A 119 19.93 -16.66 13.47
C ARG A 119 19.29 -17.02 12.13
N GLY A 120 20.03 -17.67 11.24
CA GLY A 120 19.52 -18.12 9.93
C GLY A 120 18.35 -19.08 10.06
N ARG A 121 18.40 -20.03 11.01
CA ARG A 121 17.29 -20.96 11.27
C ARG A 121 16.03 -20.24 11.76
N ARG A 122 16.16 -19.27 12.66
CA ARG A 122 15.01 -18.47 13.14
C ARG A 122 14.42 -17.59 12.05
N GLY A 123 15.26 -16.92 11.26
CA GLY A 123 14.82 -16.06 10.16
C GLY A 123 14.10 -16.85 9.08
N ASN A 124 14.68 -17.98 8.66
CA ASN A 124 14.10 -18.80 7.60
C ASN A 124 12.80 -19.49 8.03
N GLY A 125 12.67 -19.91 9.29
CA GLY A 125 11.44 -20.50 9.81
C GLY A 125 10.28 -19.50 9.89
N ALA A 126 10.55 -18.27 10.33
CA ALA A 126 9.55 -17.21 10.38
C ALA A 126 9.10 -16.79 8.97
N LEU A 127 10.05 -16.62 8.05
CA LEU A 127 9.76 -16.27 6.67
C LEU A 127 8.98 -17.39 5.94
N ALA A 128 9.32 -18.66 6.18
CA ALA A 128 8.59 -19.79 5.62
C ALA A 128 7.13 -19.83 6.11
N ALA A 129 6.90 -19.64 7.42
CA ALA A 129 5.55 -19.58 7.98
C ALA A 129 4.73 -18.40 7.43
N GLU A 130 5.37 -17.26 7.19
CA GLU A 130 4.74 -16.08 6.58
C GLU A 130 4.37 -16.35 5.12
N VAL A 131 5.25 -16.98 4.35
CA VAL A 131 4.98 -17.39 2.96
C VAL A 131 3.81 -18.38 2.91
N ASP A 132 3.77 -19.37 3.79
CA ASP A 132 2.67 -20.34 3.86
C ASP A 132 1.34 -19.64 4.21
N ALA A 133 1.35 -18.73 5.18
CA ALA A 133 0.16 -17.97 5.58
C ALA A 133 -0.36 -17.07 4.45
N LEU A 134 0.54 -16.35 3.75
CA LEU A 134 0.18 -15.51 2.61
C LEU A 134 -0.33 -16.34 1.43
N THR A 135 0.25 -17.52 1.18
CA THR A 135 -0.21 -18.43 0.13
C THR A 135 -1.63 -18.91 0.38
N GLU A 136 -1.98 -19.21 1.63
CA GLU A 136 -3.33 -19.62 1.99
C GLU A 136 -4.34 -18.47 1.87
N GLN A 137 -3.97 -17.26 2.29
CA GLN A 137 -4.80 -16.06 2.08
C GLN A 137 -5.04 -15.77 0.60
N LEU A 138 -4.03 -15.99 -0.24
CA LEU A 138 -4.16 -15.79 -1.69
C LEU A 138 -5.17 -16.79 -2.27
N ARG A 139 -5.11 -18.06 -1.86
CA ARG A 139 -6.11 -19.08 -2.25
C ARG A 139 -7.52 -18.70 -1.84
N THR A 140 -7.73 -18.22 -0.62
CA THR A 140 -9.07 -17.83 -0.17
C THR A 140 -9.60 -16.68 -1.01
N VAL A 141 -8.80 -15.63 -1.25
CA VAL A 141 -9.19 -14.48 -2.07
C VAL A 141 -9.48 -14.88 -3.52
N GLU A 142 -8.69 -15.78 -4.10
CA GLU A 142 -8.95 -16.29 -5.45
C GLU A 142 -10.27 -17.05 -5.54
N SER A 143 -10.61 -17.85 -4.53
CA SER A 143 -11.88 -18.58 -4.48
C SER A 143 -13.09 -17.64 -4.35
N GLU A 144 -12.98 -16.60 -3.51
CA GLU A 144 -14.01 -15.57 -3.36
C GLU A 144 -14.19 -14.77 -4.66
N ARG A 145 -13.08 -14.42 -5.33
CA ARG A 145 -13.11 -13.73 -6.61
C ARG A 145 -13.77 -14.56 -7.71
N ALA A 146 -13.57 -15.88 -7.70
CA ALA A 146 -14.26 -16.79 -8.62
C ALA A 146 -15.77 -16.81 -8.34
N ALA A 147 -16.17 -16.98 -7.08
CA ALA A 147 -17.59 -16.96 -6.68
C ALA A 147 -18.29 -15.63 -7.06
N LEU A 148 -17.64 -14.49 -6.79
CA LEU A 148 -18.17 -13.18 -7.15
C LEU A 148 -18.31 -13.00 -8.67
N ARG A 149 -17.39 -13.57 -9.47
CA ARG A 149 -17.52 -13.54 -10.94
C ARG A 149 -18.74 -14.33 -11.41
N ASP A 150 -18.99 -15.49 -10.83
CA ASP A 150 -20.16 -16.30 -11.15
C ASP A 150 -21.45 -15.58 -10.76
N GLU A 151 -21.51 -14.95 -9.59
CA GLU A 151 -22.65 -14.12 -9.17
C GLU A 151 -22.89 -12.94 -10.12
N VAL A 152 -21.83 -12.23 -10.53
CA VAL A 152 -21.92 -11.14 -11.50
C VAL A 152 -22.44 -11.65 -12.85
N ALA A 153 -22.03 -12.83 -13.29
CA ALA A 153 -22.53 -13.43 -14.53
C ALA A 153 -24.04 -13.74 -14.44
N VAL A 154 -24.49 -14.32 -13.31
CA VAL A 154 -25.92 -14.58 -13.05
C VAL A 154 -26.72 -13.27 -13.03
N LEU A 155 -26.24 -12.25 -12.33
CA LEU A 155 -26.90 -10.94 -12.27
C LEU A 155 -27.00 -10.27 -13.65
N LYS A 156 -25.97 -10.40 -14.49
CA LYS A 156 -25.99 -9.86 -15.86
C LYS A 156 -27.07 -10.51 -16.72
N GLU A 157 -27.24 -11.83 -16.66
CA GLU A 157 -28.31 -12.51 -17.39
C GLU A 157 -29.70 -12.14 -16.84
N ALA A 158 -29.87 -12.06 -15.51
CA ALA A 158 -31.13 -11.61 -14.91
C ALA A 158 -31.49 -10.17 -15.35
N VAL A 159 -30.51 -9.26 -15.40
CA VAL A 159 -30.71 -7.89 -15.92
C VAL A 159 -31.13 -7.91 -17.39
N LYS A 160 -30.54 -8.78 -18.20
CA LYS A 160 -30.90 -8.92 -19.62
C LYS A 160 -32.33 -9.42 -19.78
N GLU A 161 -32.77 -10.41 -19.00
CA GLU A 161 -34.17 -10.88 -18.99
C GLU A 161 -35.15 -9.79 -18.51
N LEU A 162 -34.79 -9.02 -17.49
CA LEU A 162 -35.61 -7.89 -17.05
C LEU A 162 -35.71 -6.80 -18.13
N LYS A 163 -34.64 -6.55 -18.88
CA LYS A 163 -34.66 -5.62 -20.02
C LYS A 163 -35.58 -6.13 -21.14
N THR A 164 -35.54 -7.42 -21.49
CA THR A 164 -36.41 -7.98 -22.55
C THR A 164 -37.88 -7.99 -22.14
N THR A 165 -38.19 -8.37 -20.90
CA THR A 165 -39.56 -8.34 -20.36
C THR A 165 -40.11 -6.91 -20.30
N ARG A 166 -39.31 -5.94 -19.85
CA ARG A 166 -39.67 -4.51 -19.89
C ARG A 166 -39.98 -4.03 -21.31
N ALA A 167 -39.12 -4.37 -22.28
CA ALA A 167 -39.34 -4.01 -23.68
C ALA A 167 -40.65 -4.62 -24.23
N GLY A 168 -40.95 -5.88 -23.89
CA GLY A 168 -42.20 -6.55 -24.25
C GLY A 168 -43.44 -5.89 -23.62
N LEU A 169 -43.37 -5.48 -22.35
CA LEU A 169 -44.44 -4.74 -21.68
C LEU A 169 -44.66 -3.35 -22.28
N GLN A 170 -43.59 -2.62 -22.61
CA GLN A 170 -43.67 -1.33 -23.30
C GLN A 170 -44.31 -1.48 -24.68
N ALA A 171 -43.97 -2.52 -25.45
CA ALA A 171 -44.58 -2.80 -26.75
C ALA A 171 -46.09 -3.10 -26.61
N ARG A 172 -46.49 -3.87 -25.60
CA ARG A 172 -47.91 -4.15 -25.31
C ARG A 172 -48.68 -2.90 -24.88
N LEU A 173 -48.08 -2.02 -24.08
CA LEU A 173 -48.66 -0.72 -23.71
C LEU A 173 -48.84 0.17 -24.93
N ALA A 174 -47.83 0.27 -25.80
CA ALA A 174 -47.91 1.03 -27.05
C ALA A 174 -48.99 0.48 -28.01
N ALA A 175 -49.20 -0.82 -28.04
CA ALA A 175 -50.26 -1.46 -28.84
C ALA A 175 -51.67 -1.28 -28.24
N ARG A 176 -51.78 -1.01 -26.93
CA ARG A 176 -53.06 -0.79 -26.22
C ARG A 176 -53.54 0.66 -26.25
N THR A 177 -52.65 1.60 -26.59
CA THR A 177 -53.04 2.98 -26.86
C THR A 177 -53.97 3.02 -28.09
N PRO A 178 -55.18 3.60 -28.01
CA PRO A 178 -56.06 3.74 -29.17
C PRO A 178 -55.33 4.55 -30.24
N SER A 179 -55.57 4.18 -31.51
CA SER A 179 -54.93 4.74 -32.71
C SER A 179 -54.60 6.24 -32.57
N GLY A 180 -53.35 6.52 -32.20
CA GLY A 180 -52.77 7.85 -32.31
C GLY A 180 -52.57 8.21 -33.79
N PRO A 181 -52.44 9.51 -34.12
CA PRO A 181 -52.48 10.01 -35.48
C PRO A 181 -51.38 9.39 -36.36
N LEU A 182 -51.70 9.30 -37.66
CA LEU A 182 -50.98 8.62 -38.73
C LEU A 182 -49.46 8.84 -38.77
N PRO A 183 -48.69 7.90 -39.36
CA PRO A 183 -47.23 7.93 -39.38
C PRO A 183 -46.71 9.15 -40.15
N VAL A 184 -45.96 10.02 -39.49
CA VAL A 184 -45.31 11.16 -40.11
C VAL A 184 -43.95 10.73 -40.70
N PRO A 185 -43.56 11.17 -41.92
CA PRO A 185 -42.33 10.75 -42.57
C PRO A 185 -41.04 10.99 -41.75
N ARG A 186 -40.15 10.00 -41.75
CA ARG A 186 -38.90 9.87 -40.97
C ARG A 186 -37.81 10.95 -41.15
N ARG A 187 -38.08 12.08 -41.83
CA ARG A 187 -37.01 13.04 -42.17
C ARG A 187 -36.71 14.09 -41.11
N LYS A 188 -37.51 14.20 -40.07
CA LYS A 188 -37.15 14.85 -38.80
C LYS A 188 -37.79 14.01 -37.71
N GLY A 189 -37.01 13.56 -36.73
CA GLY A 189 -37.47 12.68 -35.66
C GLY A 189 -38.82 13.12 -35.07
N ASP A 190 -39.56 12.13 -34.55
CA ASP A 190 -40.85 12.35 -33.92
C ASP A 190 -40.75 13.47 -32.87
N ARG A 191 -41.35 14.64 -33.19
CA ARG A 191 -41.28 15.84 -32.33
C ARG A 191 -41.84 15.57 -30.94
N GLN A 192 -42.73 14.58 -30.79
CA GLN A 192 -43.28 14.22 -29.49
C GLN A 192 -42.28 13.41 -28.66
N ARG A 193 -41.55 12.48 -29.28
CA ARG A 193 -40.46 11.75 -28.61
C ARG A 193 -39.33 12.70 -28.21
N MET A 194 -38.83 13.51 -29.13
CA MET A 194 -37.77 14.48 -28.84
C MET A 194 -38.16 15.45 -27.70
N ARG A 195 -39.43 15.89 -27.65
CA ARG A 195 -39.92 16.77 -26.57
C ARG A 195 -40.02 16.07 -25.22
N THR A 196 -40.33 14.77 -25.20
CA THR A 196 -40.40 13.96 -23.99
C THR A 196 -38.99 13.67 -23.47
N ASP A 197 -38.08 13.30 -24.36
CA ASP A 197 -36.68 12.99 -24.03
C ASP A 197 -35.99 14.26 -23.48
N VAL A 198 -36.19 15.43 -24.10
CA VAL A 198 -35.68 16.72 -23.61
C VAL A 198 -36.25 17.07 -22.22
N SER A 199 -37.51 16.74 -21.93
CA SER A 199 -38.12 17.02 -20.62
C SER A 199 -37.55 16.12 -19.51
N ALA A 200 -37.27 14.86 -19.82
CA ALA A 200 -36.65 13.91 -18.90
C ALA A 200 -35.21 14.32 -18.57
N VAL A 201 -34.44 14.69 -19.61
CA VAL A 201 -33.07 15.20 -19.46
C VAL A 201 -33.06 16.47 -18.59
N ARG A 202 -33.97 17.42 -18.82
CA ARG A 202 -34.08 18.62 -17.97
C ARG A 202 -34.41 18.28 -16.52
N GLY A 203 -35.36 17.37 -16.29
CA GLY A 203 -35.72 16.95 -14.94
C GLY A 203 -34.54 16.31 -14.19
N LEU A 204 -33.77 15.48 -14.88
CA LEU A 204 -32.56 14.85 -14.35
C LEU A 204 -31.50 15.89 -13.98
N VAL A 205 -31.19 16.83 -14.89
CA VAL A 205 -30.20 17.89 -14.65
C VAL A 205 -30.62 18.79 -13.49
N THR A 206 -31.91 19.18 -13.42
CA THR A 206 -32.42 19.98 -12.29
C THR A 206 -32.31 19.22 -10.96
N GLN A 207 -32.57 17.91 -10.96
CA GLN A 207 -32.43 17.11 -9.75
C GLN A 207 -30.97 16.95 -9.32
N ALA A 208 -30.06 16.72 -10.26
CA ALA A 208 -28.63 16.66 -10.00
C ALA A 208 -28.09 17.99 -9.47
N GLY A 209 -28.45 19.10 -10.12
CA GLY A 209 -28.06 20.45 -9.69
C GLY A 209 -28.59 20.84 -8.30
N ARG A 210 -29.80 20.41 -7.93
CA ARG A 210 -30.32 20.60 -6.57
C ARG A 210 -29.52 19.82 -5.53
N LEU A 211 -29.23 18.55 -5.81
CA LEU A 211 -28.43 17.73 -4.90
C LEU A 211 -27.04 18.34 -4.68
N ASP A 212 -26.44 18.84 -5.76
CA ASP A 212 -25.14 19.51 -5.71
C ASP A 212 -25.20 20.82 -4.90
N ALA A 213 -26.20 21.67 -5.16
CA ALA A 213 -26.43 22.91 -4.40
C ALA A 213 -26.71 22.67 -2.91
N ASP A 214 -27.34 21.54 -2.56
CA ASP A 214 -27.57 21.11 -1.18
C ASP A 214 -26.29 20.53 -0.50
N GLY A 215 -25.12 20.60 -1.17
CA GLY A 215 -23.85 20.07 -0.67
C GLY A 215 -23.72 18.55 -0.79
N ARG A 216 -24.58 17.90 -1.59
CA ARG A 216 -24.63 16.44 -1.77
C ARG A 216 -24.07 16.03 -3.13
N ALA A 217 -22.89 16.53 -3.47
CA ALA A 217 -22.20 16.29 -4.74
C ALA A 217 -22.06 14.79 -5.09
N GLU A 218 -21.68 13.94 -4.11
CA GLU A 218 -21.57 12.49 -4.35
C GLU A 218 -22.91 11.85 -4.76
N ALA A 219 -24.02 12.30 -4.16
CA ALA A 219 -25.35 11.80 -4.52
C ALA A 219 -25.79 12.29 -5.91
N ALA A 220 -25.41 13.52 -6.29
CA ALA A 220 -25.62 14.05 -7.63
C ALA A 220 -24.85 13.24 -8.69
N LEU A 221 -23.57 12.94 -8.42
CA LEU A 221 -22.75 12.12 -9.31
C LEU A 221 -23.26 10.68 -9.42
N MET A 222 -23.68 10.07 -8.30
CA MET A 222 -24.29 8.73 -8.33
C MET A 222 -25.60 8.69 -9.13
N LEU A 223 -26.42 9.74 -9.04
CA LEU A 223 -27.63 9.89 -9.86
C LEU A 223 -27.27 9.94 -11.35
N LEU A 224 -26.31 10.79 -11.71
CA LEU A 224 -25.87 10.97 -13.10
C LEU A 224 -25.25 9.68 -13.64
N ARG A 225 -24.34 9.04 -12.90
CA ARG A 225 -23.73 7.75 -13.29
C ARG A 225 -24.76 6.64 -13.49
N ARG A 226 -25.76 6.53 -12.62
CA ARG A 226 -26.81 5.52 -12.80
C ARG A 226 -27.69 5.83 -14.01
N SER A 227 -27.84 7.10 -14.35
CA SER A 227 -28.64 7.50 -15.51
C SER A 227 -27.96 7.14 -16.83
N THR A 228 -26.62 7.13 -16.91
CA THR A 228 -25.91 6.75 -18.14
C THR A 228 -26.11 5.28 -18.53
N GLU A 229 -26.54 4.42 -17.60
CA GLU A 229 -26.92 3.02 -17.91
C GLU A 229 -28.25 2.90 -18.69
N VAL A 230 -29.05 3.96 -18.67
CA VAL A 230 -30.43 3.99 -19.22
C VAL A 230 -30.56 4.98 -20.36
N LEU A 231 -29.81 6.09 -20.32
CA LEU A 231 -29.80 7.11 -21.35
C LEU A 231 -29.07 6.62 -22.60
N ASN A 232 -29.59 7.01 -23.77
CA ASN A 232 -28.88 6.80 -25.02
C ASN A 232 -27.80 7.88 -25.25
N PRO A 233 -26.83 7.68 -26.18
CA PRO A 233 -25.76 8.65 -26.44
C PRO A 233 -26.25 10.08 -26.72
N LEU A 234 -27.36 10.24 -27.44
CA LEU A 234 -27.92 11.57 -27.73
C LEU A 234 -28.45 12.26 -26.46
N GLU A 235 -29.11 11.50 -25.59
CA GLU A 235 -29.63 12.00 -24.32
C GLU A 235 -28.49 12.35 -23.36
N THR A 236 -27.43 11.54 -23.30
CA THR A 236 -26.22 11.84 -22.51
C THR A 236 -25.56 13.14 -22.97
N ALA A 237 -25.40 13.34 -24.28
CA ALA A 237 -24.92 14.61 -24.82
C ALA A 237 -25.85 15.78 -24.43
N GLY A 238 -27.16 15.55 -24.43
CA GLY A 238 -28.15 16.52 -23.95
C GLY A 238 -28.00 16.87 -22.46
N VAL A 239 -27.70 15.89 -21.60
CA VAL A 239 -27.41 16.10 -20.17
C VAL A 239 -26.18 16.98 -20.01
N LEU A 240 -25.08 16.66 -20.70
CA LEU A 240 -23.82 17.41 -20.64
C LEU A 240 -24.01 18.86 -21.07
N LEU A 241 -24.66 19.10 -22.21
CA LEU A 241 -24.95 20.45 -22.69
C LEU A 241 -25.83 21.23 -21.70
N LEU A 242 -26.82 20.59 -21.08
CA LEU A 242 -27.70 21.25 -20.11
C LEU A 242 -27.01 21.52 -18.77
N LEU A 243 -26.08 20.67 -18.34
CA LEU A 243 -25.24 20.94 -17.16
C LEU A 243 -24.37 22.17 -17.39
N ARG A 244 -23.70 22.26 -18.55
CA ARG A 244 -22.91 23.44 -18.96
C ARG A 244 -23.75 24.71 -19.02
N GLN A 245 -24.94 24.64 -19.64
CA GLN A 245 -25.85 25.78 -19.73
C GLN A 245 -26.33 26.28 -18.35
N GLN A 246 -26.42 25.38 -17.38
CA GLN A 246 -26.84 25.71 -16.00
C GLN A 246 -25.66 25.97 -15.06
N GLN A 247 -24.43 26.08 -15.59
CA GLN A 247 -23.20 26.34 -14.82
C GLN A 247 -22.87 25.26 -13.78
N HIS A 248 -23.33 24.02 -14.01
CA HIS A 248 -22.94 22.86 -13.22
C HIS A 248 -21.69 22.20 -13.83
N ASP A 249 -20.59 22.98 -13.89
CA ASP A 249 -19.39 22.59 -14.63
C ASP A 249 -18.68 21.36 -14.02
N GLU A 250 -18.54 21.31 -12.70
CA GLU A 250 -17.92 20.17 -12.01
C GLU A 250 -18.72 18.86 -12.22
N LEU A 251 -20.05 18.93 -12.25
CA LEU A 251 -20.89 17.77 -12.54
C LEU A 251 -20.73 17.31 -14.00
N ALA A 252 -20.58 18.25 -14.93
CA ALA A 252 -20.33 17.94 -16.33
C ALA A 252 -18.96 17.26 -16.52
N ASP A 253 -17.90 17.82 -15.93
CA ASP A 253 -16.55 17.25 -15.98
C ASP A 253 -16.50 15.83 -15.41
N ASN A 254 -17.09 15.65 -14.23
CA ASN A 254 -17.16 14.32 -13.61
C ASN A 254 -17.98 13.33 -14.45
N LEU A 255 -19.07 13.78 -15.07
CA LEU A 255 -19.88 12.93 -15.96
C LEU A 255 -19.10 12.56 -17.23
N ILE A 256 -18.31 13.49 -17.80
CA ILE A 256 -17.42 13.24 -18.94
C ILE A 256 -16.41 12.14 -18.58
N HIS A 257 -15.73 12.26 -17.44
CA HIS A 257 -14.76 11.26 -16.98
C HIS A 257 -15.41 9.88 -16.74
N VAL A 258 -16.53 9.85 -16.02
CA VAL A 258 -17.22 8.60 -15.71
C VAL A 258 -17.77 7.95 -16.98
N TYR A 259 -18.38 8.71 -17.88
CA TYR A 259 -18.94 8.17 -19.12
C TYR A 259 -17.85 7.71 -20.07
N GLY A 260 -16.78 8.50 -20.25
CA GLY A 260 -15.65 8.14 -21.12
C GLY A 260 -15.00 6.83 -20.70
N ARG A 261 -14.79 6.63 -19.39
CA ARG A 261 -14.17 5.40 -18.85
C ARG A 261 -15.09 4.19 -18.83
N ASP A 262 -16.37 4.38 -18.47
CA ASP A 262 -17.28 3.27 -18.17
C ASP A 262 -18.08 2.77 -19.40
N GLN A 263 -18.11 3.52 -20.53
CA GLN A 263 -18.88 3.16 -21.73
C GLN A 263 -18.00 2.64 -22.88
N GLY A 264 -18.61 1.95 -23.85
CA GLY A 264 -17.89 1.41 -25.00
C GLY A 264 -17.53 2.48 -26.04
N ASP A 265 -16.44 2.25 -26.79
CA ASP A 265 -15.88 3.18 -27.78
C ASP A 265 -16.92 3.75 -28.76
N GLN A 266 -17.86 2.92 -29.22
CA GLN A 266 -18.90 3.35 -30.16
C GLN A 266 -19.85 4.38 -29.54
N ASP A 267 -20.24 4.19 -28.28
CA ASP A 267 -21.14 5.11 -27.58
C ASP A 267 -20.42 6.41 -27.22
N VAL A 268 -19.15 6.34 -26.83
CA VAL A 268 -18.29 7.51 -26.60
C VAL A 268 -18.13 8.34 -27.87
N LEU A 269 -17.82 7.69 -29.01
CA LEU A 269 -17.70 8.37 -30.31
C LEU A 269 -19.01 9.06 -30.71
N GLN A 270 -20.16 8.43 -30.44
CA GLN A 270 -21.46 9.00 -30.77
C GLN A 270 -21.82 10.21 -29.90
N VAL A 271 -21.47 10.18 -28.61
CA VAL A 271 -21.59 11.35 -27.72
C VAL A 271 -20.66 12.46 -28.18
N ALA A 272 -19.38 12.17 -28.43
CA ALA A 272 -18.40 13.14 -28.87
C ALA A 272 -18.80 13.83 -30.18
N LEU A 273 -19.27 13.07 -31.17
CA LEU A 273 -19.80 13.61 -32.42
C LEU A 273 -20.99 14.54 -32.17
N THR A 274 -21.93 14.13 -31.30
CA THR A 274 -23.11 14.93 -30.97
C THR A 274 -22.71 16.24 -30.28
N LEU A 275 -21.78 16.20 -29.32
CA LEU A 275 -21.28 17.40 -28.64
C LEU A 275 -20.60 18.36 -29.61
N HIS A 276 -19.79 17.82 -30.53
CA HIS A 276 -19.14 18.60 -31.58
C HIS A 276 -20.16 19.28 -32.51
N GLU A 277 -21.16 18.53 -32.99
CA GLU A 277 -22.23 19.06 -33.84
C GLU A 277 -23.09 20.12 -33.15
N GLN A 278 -23.23 20.04 -31.82
CA GLN A 278 -23.98 21.01 -31.00
C GLN A 278 -23.12 22.18 -30.50
N GLY A 279 -21.86 22.28 -30.94
CA GLY A 279 -20.99 23.42 -30.66
C GLY A 279 -20.21 23.36 -29.34
N SER A 280 -20.05 22.17 -28.74
CA SER A 280 -19.13 21.93 -27.61
C SER A 280 -17.95 21.04 -28.04
N PRO A 281 -16.98 21.58 -28.81
CA PRO A 281 -15.82 20.80 -29.25
C PRO A 281 -14.87 20.46 -28.10
N ASP A 282 -14.83 21.27 -27.05
CA ASP A 282 -13.96 21.04 -25.89
C ASP A 282 -14.44 19.84 -25.07
N ASP A 283 -15.75 19.74 -24.79
CA ASP A 283 -16.33 18.57 -24.13
C ASP A 283 -16.23 17.31 -25.00
N ALA A 284 -16.35 17.46 -26.33
CA ALA A 284 -16.14 16.36 -27.28
C ALA A 284 -14.69 15.85 -27.25
N GLY A 285 -13.71 16.73 -27.10
CA GLY A 285 -12.31 16.33 -26.90
C GLY A 285 -12.11 15.66 -25.55
N ALA A 286 -12.66 16.24 -24.48
CA ALA A 286 -12.50 15.73 -23.12
C ALA A 286 -13.06 14.31 -22.96
N ILE A 287 -14.21 14.00 -23.55
CA ILE A 287 -14.81 12.66 -23.45
C ILE A 287 -14.02 11.60 -24.22
N LEU A 288 -13.38 11.98 -25.34
CA LEU A 288 -12.49 11.09 -26.08
C LEU A 288 -11.19 10.84 -25.31
N HIS A 289 -10.66 11.87 -24.65
CA HIS A 289 -9.49 11.71 -23.78
C HIS A 289 -9.78 10.80 -22.59
N ALA A 290 -10.94 10.97 -21.93
CA ALA A 290 -11.34 10.14 -20.80
C ALA A 290 -11.54 8.66 -21.17
N ALA A 291 -11.83 8.33 -22.44
CA ALA A 291 -11.93 6.96 -22.92
C ALA A 291 -10.58 6.29 -23.19
N LEU A 292 -9.48 7.05 -23.21
CA LEU A 292 -8.12 6.54 -23.39
C LEU A 292 -7.39 6.31 -22.05
N GLU A 293 -7.98 6.71 -20.94
CA GLU A 293 -7.45 6.55 -19.56
C GLU A 293 -7.93 5.24 -18.91
#